data_AF-A0A451B6B5-F1
#
_entry.id   AF-A0A451B6B5-F1
#
_cell.length_a   1.000
_cell.length_b   1.000
_cell.length_c   1.000
_cell.angle_alpha   90.00
_cell.angle_beta   90.00
_cell.angle_gamma   90.00
#
_symmetry.space_group_name_H-M   'P 1'
#
loop_
_entity.id
_entity.type
_entity.pdbx_description
1 polymer ?
#
loop_
_entity_poly.entity_id
_entity_poly.type
_entity_poly.pdbx_seq_one_letter_code
_entity_poly.pdbx_strand_id
1 'polypeptide(L)'
;MNKHFITTPFNLITCLPPRLIGIETKAVKRLNEERERLAPYRLPKANYPRKRAEIRSGDIVAYDGNLIGQMIIQCATESPFAHVGLVIVQGGRVYVLESRGKTSGVAMAPLSNRLKHCYHFPVLAPWDEAKNERAQSKVSVVSYGFLDALRAGFHLNPKRHGEQCAEYVSGVHGIRCYTPKDVVRWALDNEDMIRFNLDPERDSSRK
;
A
#
# COMPACT_ATOMS: atom_id res chain seq x y z
N MET A 1 20.02 -26.27 -3.76
CA MET A 1 19.12 -26.89 -2.76
C MET A 1 17.78 -26.16 -2.76
N ASN A 2 16.79 -26.67 -3.50
CA ASN A 2 15.44 -26.12 -3.53
C ASN A 2 14.70 -26.52 -2.25
N LYS A 3 14.41 -25.56 -1.38
CA LYS A 3 13.49 -25.77 -0.26
C LYS A 3 12.07 -25.70 -0.82
N HIS A 4 11.41 -26.86 -0.89
CA HIS A 4 9.97 -26.94 -1.08
C HIS A 4 9.27 -26.26 0.09
N PHE A 5 8.70 -25.08 -0.15
CA PHE A 5 7.77 -24.45 0.79
C PHE A 5 6.42 -25.16 0.68
N ILE A 6 6.05 -25.87 1.75
CA ILE A 6 4.72 -26.44 1.94
C ILE A 6 3.78 -25.26 2.23
N THR A 7 3.00 -24.86 1.24
CA THR A 7 1.91 -23.90 1.42
C THR A 7 0.74 -24.63 2.06
N THR A 8 0.39 -24.28 3.29
CA THR A 8 -0.87 -24.68 3.92
C THR A 8 -2.04 -24.29 3.02
N PRO A 9 -3.05 -25.15 2.83
CA PRO A 9 -4.18 -24.85 1.96
C PRO A 9 -4.90 -23.58 2.43
N PHE A 10 -4.89 -22.57 1.57
CA PHE A 10 -5.51 -21.28 1.81
C PHE A 10 -7.02 -21.45 1.81
N ASN A 11 -7.64 -21.55 2.98
CA ASN A 11 -9.08 -21.75 3.10
C ASN A 11 -9.81 -20.40 2.94
N LEU A 12 -10.23 -20.10 1.70
CA LEU A 12 -10.96 -18.86 1.34
C LEU A 12 -12.17 -18.59 2.24
N ILE A 13 -12.77 -19.64 2.83
CA ILE A 13 -13.92 -19.53 3.74
C ILE A 13 -13.58 -18.69 4.98
N THR A 14 -12.33 -18.72 5.45
CA THR A 14 -11.90 -17.97 6.65
C THR A 14 -11.77 -16.46 6.41
N CYS A 15 -11.90 -16.02 5.16
CA CYS A 15 -11.70 -14.66 4.69
C CYS A 15 -12.98 -13.95 4.22
N LEU A 16 -14.11 -14.66 4.24
CA LEU A 16 -15.42 -14.03 4.06
C LEU A 16 -15.70 -13.13 5.29
N PRO A 17 -16.40 -11.99 5.10
CA PRO A 17 -16.66 -11.06 6.19
C PRO A 17 -17.32 -11.76 7.38
N PRO A 18 -16.95 -11.43 8.64
CA PRO A 18 -17.55 -12.00 9.83
C PRO A 18 -19.08 -11.87 9.86
N ARG A 19 -19.62 -10.84 9.21
CA ARG A 19 -21.07 -10.65 9.05
C ARG A 19 -21.77 -11.76 8.27
N LEU A 20 -21.06 -12.53 7.44
CA LEU A 20 -21.61 -13.65 6.68
C LEU A 20 -21.52 -14.99 7.43
N ILE A 21 -20.68 -15.10 8.47
CA ILE A 21 -20.38 -16.40 9.12
C ILE A 21 -20.48 -16.36 10.65
N GLY A 22 -20.65 -15.18 11.26
CA GLY A 22 -20.82 -15.01 12.71
C GLY A 22 -19.59 -15.38 13.56
N ILE A 23 -18.44 -15.69 12.95
CA ILE A 23 -17.24 -16.18 13.63
C ILE A 23 -16.09 -15.20 13.41
N GLU A 24 -15.57 -14.63 14.50
CA GLU A 24 -14.32 -13.87 14.47
C GLU A 24 -13.15 -14.85 14.31
N THR A 25 -12.55 -14.85 13.11
CA THR A 25 -11.40 -15.72 12.83
C THR A 25 -10.11 -15.10 13.36
N LYS A 26 -9.10 -15.92 13.66
CA LYS A 26 -7.75 -15.45 14.03
C LYS A 26 -7.18 -14.45 13.01
N ALA A 27 -7.50 -14.63 11.72
CA ALA A 27 -7.09 -13.71 10.66
C ALA A 27 -7.75 -12.33 10.81
N VAL A 28 -9.06 -12.28 11.07
CA VAL A 28 -9.80 -11.02 11.29
C VAL A 28 -9.27 -10.28 12.52
N LYS A 29 -9.02 -11.00 13.62
CA LYS A 29 -8.42 -10.42 14.82
C LYS A 29 -7.07 -9.75 14.52
N ARG A 30 -6.16 -10.47 13.84
CA ARG A 30 -4.84 -9.92 13.43
C ARG A 30 -4.98 -8.68 12.54
N LEU A 31 -5.93 -8.67 11.62
CA LEU A 31 -6.18 -7.50 10.77
C LEU A 31 -6.68 -6.29 11.57
N ASN A 32 -7.48 -6.51 12.62
CA ASN A 32 -7.95 -5.44 13.49
C ASN A 32 -6.83 -4.89 14.39
N GLU A 33 -6.03 -5.77 15.00
CA GLU A 33 -4.85 -5.38 15.77
C GLU A 33 -3.89 -4.52 14.92
N GLU A 34 -3.67 -4.90 13.67
CA GLU A 34 -2.83 -4.14 12.74
C GLU A 34 -3.44 -2.78 12.36
N ARG A 35 -4.77 -2.69 12.23
CA ARG A 35 -5.45 -1.40 11.98
C ARG A 35 -5.31 -0.45 13.16
N GLU A 36 -5.41 -0.96 14.38
CA GLU A 36 -5.22 -0.18 15.60
C GLU A 36 -3.78 0.31 15.72
N ARG A 37 -2.80 -0.59 15.49
CA ARG A 37 -1.38 -0.23 15.44
C ARG A 37 -1.09 0.90 14.44
N LEU A 38 -1.76 0.88 13.28
CA LEU A 38 -1.57 1.85 12.20
C LEU A 38 -2.53 3.05 12.25
N ALA A 39 -3.36 3.18 13.30
CA ALA A 39 -4.30 4.29 13.45
C ALA A 39 -3.66 5.69 13.35
N PRO A 40 -2.42 5.95 13.83
CA PRO A 40 -1.77 7.26 13.66
C PRO A 40 -1.54 7.70 12.20
N TYR A 41 -1.42 6.73 11.29
CA TYR A 41 -1.24 6.95 9.85
C TYR A 41 -2.56 7.16 9.11
N ARG A 42 -3.72 6.96 9.77
CA ARG A 42 -5.04 7.20 9.18
C ARG A 42 -5.14 8.67 8.73
N LEU A 43 -5.64 8.88 7.52
CA LEU A 43 -5.86 10.21 6.94
C LEU A 43 -7.36 10.49 6.76
N PRO A 44 -8.10 10.75 7.85
CA PRO A 44 -9.53 11.05 7.75
C PRO A 44 -9.75 12.42 7.12
N LYS A 45 -10.90 12.59 6.45
CA LYS A 45 -11.29 13.85 5.78
C LYS A 45 -11.21 15.07 6.70
N ALA A 46 -11.57 14.92 7.97
CA ALA A 46 -11.50 15.98 8.97
C ALA A 46 -10.06 16.46 9.26
N ASN A 47 -9.07 15.58 9.19
CA ASN A 47 -7.67 15.91 9.50
C ASN A 47 -6.85 16.27 8.24
N TYR A 48 -7.38 15.96 7.05
CA TYR A 48 -6.67 16.18 5.79
C TYR A 48 -6.23 17.64 5.55
N PRO A 49 -7.06 18.68 5.82
CA PRO A 49 -6.63 20.07 5.61
C PRO A 49 -5.36 20.45 6.39
N ARG A 50 -5.17 19.89 7.58
CA ARG A 50 -3.97 20.10 8.40
C ARG A 50 -2.79 19.30 7.85
N LYS A 51 -2.96 17.98 7.70
CA LYS A 51 -1.89 17.08 7.24
C LYS A 51 -1.42 17.36 5.82
N ARG A 52 -2.25 17.94 4.94
CA ARG A 52 -1.87 18.17 3.52
C ARG A 52 -0.59 18.97 3.33
N ALA A 53 -0.24 19.83 4.29
CA ALA A 53 0.96 20.65 4.24
C ALA A 53 2.25 19.84 4.51
N GLU A 54 2.11 18.70 5.18
CA GLU A 54 3.20 17.78 5.51
C GLU A 54 3.39 16.70 4.43
N ILE A 55 2.39 16.52 3.56
CA ILE A 55 2.41 15.52 2.49
C ILE A 55 3.34 15.99 1.36
N ARG A 56 4.20 15.08 0.88
CA ARG A 56 5.21 15.36 -0.15
C ARG A 56 5.13 14.37 -1.32
N SER A 57 5.65 14.77 -2.47
CA SER A 57 5.83 13.85 -3.59
C SER A 57 6.73 12.70 -3.18
N GLY A 58 6.34 11.47 -3.52
CA GLY A 58 7.04 10.26 -3.10
C GLY A 58 6.50 9.61 -1.83
N ASP A 59 5.61 10.28 -1.09
CA ASP A 59 4.90 9.61 0.01
C ASP A 59 4.00 8.50 -0.51
N ILE A 60 3.67 7.54 0.35
CA ILE A 60 2.76 6.44 0.03
C ILE A 60 1.41 6.70 0.69
N VAL A 61 0.34 6.36 -0.04
CA VAL A 61 -0.97 6.15 0.56
C VAL A 61 -1.37 4.69 0.42
N ALA A 62 -2.02 4.15 1.45
CA ALA A 62 -2.59 2.82 1.42
C ALA A 62 -4.08 2.87 1.75
N TYR A 63 -4.81 1.91 1.19
CA TYR A 63 -6.25 1.84 1.36
C TYR A 63 -6.64 0.51 1.97
N ASP A 64 -7.37 0.59 3.07
CA ASP A 64 -8.20 -0.54 3.50
C ASP A 64 -9.46 -0.59 2.63
N GLY A 65 -10.09 -1.76 2.60
CA GLY A 65 -11.20 -2.05 1.73
C GLY A 65 -12.15 -3.05 2.35
N ASN A 66 -13.42 -2.99 1.96
CA ASN A 66 -14.47 -3.88 2.44
C ASN A 66 -15.18 -4.63 1.30
N LEU A 67 -14.70 -4.48 0.06
CA LEU A 67 -15.18 -5.28 -1.06
C LEU A 67 -14.60 -6.70 -0.98
N ILE A 68 -15.35 -7.71 -1.41
CA ILE A 68 -14.94 -9.12 -1.32
C ILE A 68 -13.53 -9.35 -1.89
N GLY A 69 -13.24 -8.81 -3.08
CA GLY A 69 -11.91 -8.91 -3.68
C GLY A 69 -10.80 -8.26 -2.86
N GLN A 70 -11.10 -7.14 -2.18
CA GLN A 70 -10.14 -6.47 -1.29
C GLN A 70 -9.90 -7.28 -0.02
N MET A 71 -10.95 -7.92 0.52
CA MET A 71 -10.84 -8.79 1.69
C MET A 71 -9.99 -10.03 1.40
N ILE A 72 -10.11 -10.61 0.19
CA ILE A 72 -9.25 -11.70 -0.25
C ILE A 72 -7.77 -11.25 -0.25
N ILE A 73 -7.47 -10.07 -0.80
CA ILE A 73 -6.11 -9.52 -0.79
C ILE A 73 -5.61 -9.29 0.64
N GLN A 74 -6.44 -8.70 1.50
CA GLN A 74 -6.08 -8.45 2.90
C GLN A 74 -5.73 -9.74 3.65
N CYS A 75 -6.50 -10.78 3.42
CA CYS A 75 -6.24 -12.10 3.96
C CYS A 75 -4.98 -12.74 3.40
N ALA A 76 -4.82 -12.76 2.07
CA ALA A 76 -3.69 -13.39 1.39
C ALA A 76 -2.37 -12.75 1.76
N THR A 77 -2.39 -11.43 1.96
CA THR A 77 -1.20 -10.66 2.36
C THR A 77 -1.04 -10.59 3.88
N GLU A 78 -2.03 -11.04 4.67
CA GLU A 78 -2.11 -10.81 6.11
C GLU A 78 -1.86 -9.32 6.47
N SER A 79 -2.60 -8.41 5.83
CA SER A 79 -2.51 -6.97 6.01
C SER A 79 -3.87 -6.30 5.82
N PRO A 80 -4.18 -5.19 6.52
CA PRO A 80 -5.41 -4.46 6.28
C PRO A 80 -5.45 -3.75 4.92
N PHE A 81 -4.32 -3.66 4.21
CA PHE A 81 -4.24 -2.93 2.95
C PHE A 81 -4.51 -3.82 1.75
N ALA A 82 -5.45 -3.40 0.91
CA ALA A 82 -5.75 -4.05 -0.35
C ALA A 82 -5.20 -3.29 -1.56
N HIS A 83 -4.75 -2.05 -1.36
CA HIS A 83 -4.31 -1.16 -2.42
C HIS A 83 -3.34 -0.11 -1.89
N VAL A 84 -2.44 0.35 -2.75
CA VAL A 84 -1.49 1.44 -2.49
C VAL A 84 -1.44 2.40 -3.66
N GLY A 85 -1.03 3.64 -3.39
CA GLY A 85 -0.78 4.66 -4.39
C GLY A 85 0.40 5.53 -3.98
N LEU A 86 0.92 6.24 -4.97
CA LEU A 86 2.04 7.17 -4.82
C LEU A 86 1.50 8.60 -4.78
N VAL A 87 2.02 9.43 -3.88
CA VAL A 87 1.66 10.83 -3.79
C VAL A 87 2.49 11.67 -4.76
N ILE A 88 1.84 12.61 -5.43
CA ILE A 88 2.48 13.71 -6.19
C ILE A 88 1.89 15.04 -5.74
N VAL A 89 2.76 15.99 -5.40
CA VAL A 89 2.41 17.37 -5.09
C VAL A 89 2.78 18.24 -6.27
N GLN A 90 1.79 18.88 -6.90
CA GLN A 90 2.00 19.72 -8.07
C GLN A 90 1.02 20.90 -8.05
N GLY A 91 1.53 22.12 -8.28
CA GLY A 91 0.71 23.34 -8.29
C GLY A 91 -0.05 23.58 -6.97
N GLY A 92 0.56 23.27 -5.83
CA GLY A 92 -0.05 23.40 -4.51
C GLY A 92 -1.20 22.41 -4.22
N ARG A 93 -1.39 21.40 -5.08
CA ARG A 93 -2.40 20.35 -4.93
C ARG A 93 -1.73 19.01 -4.71
N VAL A 94 -2.41 18.14 -3.95
CA VAL A 94 -1.94 16.78 -3.65
C VAL A 94 -2.77 15.79 -4.46
N TYR A 95 -2.08 15.02 -5.28
CA TYR A 95 -2.62 13.96 -6.11
C TYR A 95 -2.12 12.59 -5.63
N VAL A 96 -2.86 11.56 -5.96
CA VAL A 96 -2.42 10.18 -5.88
C VAL A 96 -2.38 9.59 -7.28
N LEU A 97 -1.28 8.92 -7.59
CA LEU A 97 -1.10 8.08 -8.77
C LEU A 97 -1.28 6.63 -8.34
N GLU A 98 -2.23 5.95 -8.94
CA GLU A 98 -2.64 4.62 -8.53
C GLU A 98 -2.98 3.74 -9.73
N SER A 99 -2.43 2.53 -9.76
CA SER A 99 -2.75 1.55 -10.79
C SER A 99 -4.04 0.82 -10.44
N ARG A 100 -5.13 1.09 -11.16
CA ARG A 100 -6.46 0.56 -10.89
C ARG A 100 -7.02 -0.23 -12.06
N GLY A 101 -7.70 -1.33 -11.74
CA GLY A 101 -8.36 -2.15 -12.76
C GLY A 101 -9.50 -1.48 -13.49
N LYS A 102 -10.21 -0.56 -12.84
CA LYS A 102 -11.32 0.15 -13.48
C LYS A 102 -10.86 1.12 -14.58
N THR A 103 -9.64 1.67 -14.45
CA THR A 103 -9.07 2.64 -15.40
C THR A 103 -8.12 1.98 -16.39
N SER A 104 -8.00 0.65 -16.35
CA SER A 104 -7.04 -0.11 -17.15
C SER A 104 -5.63 0.46 -17.06
N GLY A 105 -5.18 0.90 -15.88
CA GLY A 105 -3.84 1.47 -15.71
C GLY A 105 -3.63 2.44 -14.55
N VAL A 106 -2.48 3.11 -14.58
CA VAL A 106 -2.12 4.18 -13.64
C VAL A 106 -2.95 5.43 -13.95
N ALA A 107 -3.72 5.88 -12.96
CA ALA A 107 -4.51 7.09 -13.05
C ALA A 107 -4.10 8.08 -11.97
N MET A 108 -4.16 9.37 -12.30
CA MET A 108 -3.96 10.46 -11.36
C MET A 108 -5.32 10.97 -10.87
N ALA A 109 -5.47 11.12 -9.55
CA ALA A 109 -6.68 11.68 -8.94
C ALA A 109 -6.32 12.62 -7.79
N PRO A 110 -7.11 13.68 -7.52
CA PRO A 110 -6.95 14.47 -6.31
C PRO A 110 -7.06 13.58 -5.06
N LEU A 111 -6.09 13.67 -4.14
CA LEU A 111 -6.09 12.85 -2.92
C LEU A 111 -7.33 13.11 -2.06
N SER A 112 -7.86 14.33 -2.08
CA SER A 112 -9.13 14.70 -1.42
C SER A 112 -10.31 13.82 -1.82
N ASN A 113 -10.33 13.30 -3.06
CA ASN A 113 -11.37 12.41 -3.57
C ASN A 113 -11.14 10.93 -3.19
N ARG A 114 -10.00 10.62 -2.56
CA ARG A 114 -9.56 9.27 -2.20
C ARG A 114 -9.45 9.04 -0.69
N LEU A 115 -9.82 10.00 0.16
CA LEU A 115 -9.62 9.91 1.61
C LEU A 115 -10.43 8.81 2.34
N LYS A 116 -11.43 8.20 1.67
CA LYS A 116 -12.19 7.11 2.28
C LYS A 116 -11.27 5.90 2.47
N HIS A 117 -11.12 5.45 3.71
CA HIS A 117 -10.24 4.32 4.08
C HIS A 117 -8.74 4.55 3.82
N CYS A 118 -8.32 5.81 3.72
CA CYS A 118 -6.94 6.18 3.39
C CYS A 118 -6.04 6.24 4.63
N TYR A 119 -4.83 5.73 4.45
CA TYR A 119 -3.68 5.90 5.32
C TYR A 119 -2.59 6.62 4.53
N HIS A 120 -1.83 7.49 5.18
CA HIS A 120 -0.68 8.20 4.60
C HIS A 120 0.58 7.83 5.37
N PHE A 121 1.58 7.37 4.63
CA PHE A 121 2.89 6.95 5.13
C PHE A 121 3.95 7.89 4.53
N PRO A 122 4.54 8.77 5.36
CA PRO A 122 5.64 9.61 4.92
C PRO A 122 6.81 8.75 4.43
N VAL A 123 7.39 9.13 3.29
CA VAL A 123 8.62 8.52 2.80
C VAL A 123 9.73 9.55 2.91
N LEU A 124 10.82 9.15 3.54
CA LEU A 124 12.01 9.97 3.75
C LEU A 124 13.10 9.69 2.71
N ALA A 125 12.93 8.67 1.87
CA ALA A 125 13.78 8.42 0.71
C ALA A 125 13.80 9.64 -0.24
N PRO A 126 14.96 9.99 -0.85
CA PRO A 126 15.05 11.12 -1.76
C PRO A 126 14.05 11.03 -2.91
N TRP A 127 13.39 12.15 -3.22
CA TRP A 127 12.52 12.29 -4.36
C TRP A 127 13.16 13.24 -5.38
N ASP A 128 13.58 12.70 -6.52
CA ASP A 128 14.27 13.42 -7.58
C ASP A 128 13.43 13.51 -8.87
N GLU A 129 13.89 14.29 -9.83
CA GLU A 129 13.19 14.47 -11.11
C GLU A 129 13.05 13.15 -11.87
N ALA A 130 14.04 12.26 -11.78
CA ALA A 130 13.99 10.95 -12.43
C ALA A 130 12.86 10.06 -11.86
N LYS A 131 12.62 10.08 -10.54
CA LYS A 131 11.48 9.41 -9.91
C LYS A 131 10.16 10.05 -10.32
N ASN A 132 10.12 11.38 -10.39
CA ASN A 132 8.96 12.14 -10.83
C ASN A 132 8.57 11.78 -12.28
N GLU A 133 9.54 11.77 -13.20
CA GLU A 133 9.34 11.38 -14.60
C GLU A 133 8.91 9.92 -14.74
N ARG A 134 9.55 9.00 -14.00
CA ARG A 134 9.13 7.58 -13.96
C ARG A 134 7.71 7.41 -13.43
N ALA A 135 7.29 8.19 -12.45
CA ALA A 135 5.94 8.14 -11.91
C ALA A 135 4.90 8.59 -12.92
N GLN A 136 5.17 9.71 -13.61
CA GLN A 136 4.24 10.36 -14.53
C GLN A 136 4.17 9.68 -15.90
N SER A 137 5.29 9.15 -16.43
CA SER A 137 5.35 8.46 -17.73
C SER A 137 4.47 7.21 -17.82
N LYS A 138 4.03 6.67 -16.69
CA LYS A 138 3.16 5.48 -16.60
C LYS A 138 1.67 5.81 -16.62
N VAL A 139 1.29 7.08 -16.40
CA VAL A 139 -0.10 7.52 -16.36
C VAL A 139 -0.75 7.29 -17.72
N SER A 140 -1.87 6.55 -17.74
CA SER A 140 -2.64 6.22 -18.95
C SER A 140 -1.91 5.43 -20.04
N VAL A 141 -0.67 4.97 -19.81
CA VAL A 141 0.14 4.20 -20.77
C VAL A 141 0.10 2.70 -20.47
N VAL A 142 0.06 2.32 -19.20
CA VAL A 142 0.19 0.91 -18.76
C VAL A 142 -1.16 0.26 -18.52
N SER A 143 -1.41 -0.92 -19.08
CA SER A 143 -2.67 -1.67 -18.86
C SER A 143 -2.68 -2.44 -17.52
N TYR A 144 -3.79 -2.37 -16.76
CA TYR A 144 -3.94 -3.10 -15.49
C TYR A 144 -4.39 -4.56 -15.71
N GLY A 145 -3.68 -5.50 -15.10
CA GLY A 145 -4.02 -6.93 -15.10
C GLY A 145 -4.60 -7.42 -13.78
N PHE A 146 -5.93 -7.43 -13.61
CA PHE A 146 -6.58 -7.93 -12.38
C PHE A 146 -6.24 -9.38 -12.04
N LEU A 147 -6.17 -10.24 -13.07
CA LEU A 147 -5.79 -11.65 -12.89
C LEU A 147 -4.33 -11.80 -12.44
N ASP A 148 -3.46 -10.88 -12.82
CA ASP A 148 -2.07 -10.89 -12.36
C ASP A 148 -1.97 -10.37 -10.92
N ALA A 149 -2.79 -9.38 -10.53
CA ALA A 149 -2.92 -8.93 -9.13
C ALA A 149 -3.31 -10.06 -8.17
N LEU A 150 -4.24 -10.92 -8.58
CA LEU A 150 -4.57 -12.12 -7.82
C LEU A 150 -3.39 -13.10 -7.80
N ARG A 151 -2.74 -13.37 -8.94
CA ARG A 151 -1.57 -14.27 -9.01
C ARG A 151 -0.43 -13.83 -8.08
N ALA A 152 -0.08 -12.55 -8.05
CA ALA A 152 0.95 -12.03 -7.16
C ALA A 152 0.56 -12.21 -5.68
N GLY A 153 -0.72 -12.00 -5.33
CA GLY A 153 -1.23 -12.31 -3.99
C GLY A 153 -1.11 -13.79 -3.60
N PHE A 154 -1.05 -14.69 -4.59
CA PHE A 154 -0.79 -16.12 -4.40
C PHE A 154 0.67 -16.54 -4.65
N HIS A 155 1.61 -15.59 -4.78
CA HIS A 155 3.01 -15.84 -5.13
C HIS A 155 3.20 -16.61 -6.46
N LEU A 156 2.24 -16.51 -7.38
CA LEU A 156 2.33 -17.08 -8.72
C LEU A 156 2.95 -16.06 -9.68
N ASN A 157 3.78 -16.53 -10.61
CA ASN A 157 4.38 -15.67 -11.63
C ASN A 157 3.28 -14.97 -12.46
N PRO A 158 3.27 -13.63 -12.55
CA PRO A 158 2.32 -12.90 -13.38
C PRO A 158 2.56 -13.26 -14.85
N LYS A 159 1.48 -13.41 -15.63
CA LYS A 159 1.57 -13.76 -17.07
C LYS A 159 1.80 -12.54 -17.96
N ARG A 160 1.46 -11.34 -17.48
CA ARG A 160 1.77 -10.06 -18.10
C ARG A 160 2.41 -9.16 -17.06
N HIS A 161 3.38 -8.34 -17.46
CA HIS A 161 3.85 -7.20 -16.67
C HIS A 161 2.78 -6.10 -16.65
N GLY A 162 1.62 -6.40 -16.06
CA GLY A 162 0.57 -5.41 -15.80
C GLY A 162 0.83 -4.83 -14.44
N GLU A 163 1.35 -3.59 -14.39
CA GLU A 163 1.81 -2.96 -13.15
C GLU A 163 0.70 -2.94 -12.09
N GLN A 164 0.74 -3.89 -11.18
CA GLN A 164 -0.15 -3.89 -10.03
C GLN A 164 0.19 -2.70 -9.14
N CYS A 165 -0.72 -2.32 -8.25
CA CYS A 165 -0.50 -1.14 -7.41
C CYS A 165 0.83 -1.18 -6.63
N ALA A 166 1.23 -2.33 -6.12
CA ALA A 166 2.53 -2.50 -5.45
C ALA A 166 3.70 -2.46 -6.44
N GLU A 167 3.60 -3.14 -7.59
CA GLU A 167 4.64 -3.14 -8.62
C GLU A 167 4.88 -1.75 -9.22
N TYR A 168 3.83 -0.95 -9.40
CA TYR A 168 3.92 0.44 -9.84
C TYR A 168 4.78 1.25 -8.87
N VAL A 169 4.42 1.24 -7.58
CA VAL A 169 5.15 1.95 -6.53
C VAL A 169 6.60 1.44 -6.44
N SER A 170 6.78 0.12 -6.49
CA SER A 170 8.10 -0.54 -6.51
C SER A 170 8.99 -0.03 -7.64
N GLY A 171 8.47 0.00 -8.86
CA GLY A 171 9.22 0.45 -10.03
C GLY A 171 9.57 1.94 -9.99
N VAL A 172 8.73 2.78 -9.38
CA VAL A 172 9.03 4.20 -9.21
C VAL A 172 10.14 4.42 -8.18
N HIS A 173 10.03 3.80 -7.00
CA HIS A 173 11.01 3.95 -5.92
C HIS A 173 12.29 3.14 -6.13
N GLY A 174 12.31 2.19 -7.07
CA GLY A 174 13.45 1.29 -7.28
C GLY A 174 13.58 0.21 -6.21
N ILE A 175 12.46 -0.22 -5.63
CA ILE A 175 12.38 -1.21 -4.54
C ILE A 175 11.71 -2.49 -5.03
N ARG A 176 11.84 -3.57 -4.26
CA ARG A 176 11.22 -4.87 -4.58
C ARG A 176 10.10 -5.18 -3.60
N CYS A 177 8.91 -4.66 -3.86
CA CYS A 177 7.68 -4.97 -3.14
C CYS A 177 6.67 -5.64 -4.09
N TYR A 178 6.02 -6.69 -3.63
CA TYR A 178 5.05 -7.46 -4.43
C TYR A 178 3.62 -7.23 -3.98
N THR A 179 3.43 -6.84 -2.71
CA THR A 179 2.12 -6.65 -2.11
C THR A 179 1.96 -5.23 -1.52
N PRO A 180 0.72 -4.75 -1.33
CA PRO A 180 0.46 -3.53 -0.56
C PRO A 180 1.13 -3.53 0.82
N LYS A 181 1.19 -4.70 1.49
CA LYS A 181 1.87 -4.87 2.77
C LYS A 181 3.35 -4.57 2.69
N ASP A 182 4.04 -5.09 1.67
CA ASP A 182 5.48 -4.89 1.49
C ASP A 182 5.80 -3.42 1.30
N VAL A 183 4.97 -2.71 0.52
CA VAL A 183 5.13 -1.26 0.29
C VAL A 183 4.96 -0.47 1.58
N VAL A 184 3.91 -0.77 2.37
CA VAL A 184 3.69 -0.08 3.65
C VAL A 184 4.81 -0.38 4.64
N ARG A 185 5.26 -1.63 4.72
CA ARG A 185 6.39 -2.02 5.57
C ARG A 185 7.66 -1.26 5.17
N TRP A 186 7.96 -1.19 3.88
CA TRP A 186 9.10 -0.43 3.39
C TRP A 186 9.01 1.06 3.75
N ALA A 187 7.82 1.67 3.63
CA ALA A 187 7.63 3.07 4.00
C ALA A 187 7.87 3.32 5.51
N LEU A 188 7.39 2.42 6.37
CA LEU A 188 7.64 2.47 7.81
C LEU A 188 9.13 2.29 8.15
N ASP A 189 9.77 1.27 7.57
CA ASP A 189 11.20 0.99 7.79
C ASP A 189 12.07 2.18 7.31
N ASN A 190 11.66 2.84 6.22
CA ASN A 190 12.33 4.02 5.70
C ASN A 190 12.19 5.25 6.62
N GLU A 191 11.02 5.41 7.25
CA GLU A 191 10.77 6.45 8.25
C GLU A 191 11.64 6.23 9.50
N ASP A 192 11.68 5.00 10.01
CA ASP A 192 12.40 4.64 11.23
C ASP A 192 13.93 4.70 11.07
N MET A 193 14.47 4.19 9.96
CA MET A 193 15.92 4.24 9.71
C MET A 193 16.46 5.67 9.68
N ILE A 194 15.71 6.60 9.08
CA ILE A 194 16.16 7.99 8.99
C ILE A 194 15.97 8.71 10.32
N ARG A 195 14.90 8.42 11.07
CA ARG A 195 14.75 8.95 12.44
C ARG A 195 15.89 8.51 13.35
N PHE A 196 16.28 7.24 13.28
CA PHE A 196 17.42 6.72 14.04
C PHE A 196 18.73 7.44 13.68
N ASN A 197 18.98 7.68 12.39
CA ASN A 197 20.18 8.39 11.94
C ASN A 197 20.19 9.88 12.31
N LEU A 198 19.03 10.51 12.49
CA LEU A 198 18.92 11.92 12.85
C LEU A 198 18.97 12.17 14.36
N ASP A 199 18.63 11.18 15.19
CA ASP A 199 18.59 11.31 16.66
C ASP A 199 18.89 9.95 17.33
N PRO A 200 20.17 9.54 17.41
CA PRO A 200 20.56 8.26 17.98
C PRO A 200 20.36 8.22 19.51
N GLU A 201 20.31 9.36 20.20
CA GLU A 201 20.18 9.42 21.66
C GLU A 201 18.78 9.04 22.14
N ARG A 202 17.74 9.33 21.35
CA ARG A 202 16.34 9.04 21.71
C ARG A 202 16.06 7.55 21.91
N ASP A 203 16.78 6.67 21.22
CA ASP A 203 16.55 5.21 21.31
C ASP A 203 17.29 4.55 22.48
N SER A 204 18.31 5.21 23.04
CA SER A 204 18.98 4.75 24.27
C SER A 204 18.07 4.77 25.50
N SER A 205 16.98 5.55 25.46
CA SER A 205 15.98 5.69 26.52
C SER A 205 14.82 4.67 26.46
N ARG A 206 14.78 3.81 25.42
CA ARG A 206 13.76 2.77 25.23
C ARG A 206 14.20 1.36 25.66
N LYS A 207 15.42 1.20 26.16
CA LYS A 207 15.91 -0.03 26.79
C LYS A 207 15.64 -0.01 28.29
#